data_AF-A0A553NP94-F1
#
_entry.id   AF-A0A553NP94-F1
#
_cell.length_a   1.000
_cell.length_b   1.000
_cell.length_c   1.000
_cell.angle_alpha   90.00
_cell.angle_beta   90.00
_cell.angle_gamma   90.00
#
_symmetry.space_group_name_H-M   'P 1'
#
loop_
_entity.id
_entity.type
_entity.pdbx_description
1 polymer ?
#
loop_
_entity_poly.entity_id
_entity_poly.type
_entity_poly.pdbx_seq_one_letter_code
_entity_poly.pdbx_strand_id
1 'polypeptide(L)'
;MKFISTSSSPPTPIAQSRFKIFAKGEVPSNLWPNPEVLIFRLDSSDGTFWPRDVVSLNKDHPAANKYSILDEMNEYRANDGHFHFKLCYPGLTNNSCYRWSQSEDPLEITGQVHPKDFNYKEGPFPQDHRFKGLSRSTPSSSLLD
;
A
#
# COMPACT_ATOMS: atom_id res chain seq x y z
N MET A 1 -3.31 27.87 54.29
CA MET A 1 -3.38 26.57 53.59
C MET A 1 -2.95 26.79 52.15
N LYS A 2 -1.80 26.23 51.72
CA LYS A 2 -1.32 26.26 50.34
C LYS A 2 -1.59 24.89 49.72
N PHE A 3 -2.41 24.84 48.68
CA PHE A 3 -2.59 23.61 47.89
C PHE A 3 -1.36 23.44 46.99
N ILE A 4 -0.67 22.32 47.14
CA ILE A 4 0.43 21.89 46.26
C ILE A 4 -0.20 21.14 45.10
N SER A 5 -0.28 21.77 43.92
CA SER A 5 -0.68 21.07 42.70
C SER A 5 0.52 20.28 42.17
N THR A 6 0.47 18.95 42.32
CA THR A 6 1.41 18.04 41.66
C THR A 6 1.06 17.97 40.17
N SER A 7 1.84 18.68 39.35
CA SER A 7 1.84 18.59 37.90
C SER A 7 2.49 17.27 37.47
N SER A 8 1.71 16.20 37.30
CA SER A 8 2.17 15.03 36.55
C SER A 8 2.15 15.35 35.06
N SER A 9 3.32 15.50 34.45
CA SER A 9 3.43 15.66 32.99
C SER A 9 2.75 14.47 32.30
N PRO A 10 1.89 14.70 31.28
CA PRO A 10 1.28 13.60 30.53
C PRO A 10 2.38 12.77 29.83
N PRO A 11 2.20 11.45 29.69
CA PRO A 11 3.18 10.61 29.01
C PRO A 11 3.38 11.11 27.57
N THR A 12 4.64 11.35 27.22
CA THR A 12 5.06 11.72 25.87
C THR A 12 4.49 10.71 24.87
N PRO A 13 3.76 11.13 23.82
CA PRO A 13 3.28 10.20 22.81
C PRO A 13 4.48 9.54 22.15
N ILE A 14 4.61 8.23 22.40
CA ILE A 14 5.57 7.35 21.75
C ILE A 14 5.36 7.53 20.25
N ALA A 15 6.43 7.96 19.56
CA ALA A 15 6.56 8.20 18.13
C ALA A 15 5.32 7.81 17.32
N GLN A 16 4.43 8.77 17.10
CA GLN A 16 3.25 8.59 16.27
C GLN A 16 3.71 8.22 14.85
N SER A 17 3.45 6.96 14.51
CA SER A 17 3.42 6.41 13.16
C SER A 17 2.97 7.49 12.17
N ARG A 18 3.82 7.85 11.20
CA ARG A 18 3.57 8.92 10.21
C ARG A 18 2.50 8.57 9.18
N PHE A 19 1.57 7.67 9.51
CA PHE A 19 0.44 7.34 8.65
C PHE A 19 -0.77 8.13 9.11
N LYS A 20 -1.08 9.21 8.39
CA LYS A 20 -2.37 9.89 8.50
C LYS A 20 -3.36 9.12 7.62
N ILE A 21 -4.33 8.46 8.26
CA ILE A 21 -5.51 7.96 7.57
C ILE A 21 -6.44 9.16 7.39
N PHE A 22 -6.69 9.56 6.15
CA PHE A 22 -7.68 10.60 5.84
C PHE A 22 -9.05 9.94 5.71
N ALA A 23 -10.07 10.58 6.31
CA ALA A 23 -11.44 10.19 6.06
C ALA A 23 -11.78 10.39 4.57
N LYS A 24 -12.69 9.56 4.04
CA LYS A 24 -13.21 9.67 2.67
C LYS A 24 -13.70 11.11 2.42
N GLY A 25 -12.93 11.90 1.67
CA GLY A 25 -13.29 13.27 1.27
C GLY A 25 -12.48 14.43 1.88
N GLU A 26 -11.56 14.20 2.83
CA GLU A 26 -10.75 15.28 3.44
C GLU A 26 -9.28 15.21 3.01
N VAL A 27 -8.97 15.60 1.77
CA VAL A 27 -7.60 15.54 1.24
C VAL A 27 -7.16 16.94 0.82
N PRO A 28 -6.07 17.49 1.39
CA PRO A 28 -5.52 18.77 0.94
C PRO A 28 -5.12 18.70 -0.53
N SER A 29 -5.67 19.62 -1.32
CA SER A 29 -5.68 19.63 -2.79
C SER A 29 -4.32 19.90 -3.47
N ASN A 30 -3.19 19.84 -2.75
CA ASN A 30 -1.88 20.25 -3.27
C ASN A 30 -0.79 19.16 -3.22
N LEU A 31 -1.15 17.88 -3.03
CA LEU A 31 -0.23 16.75 -3.15
C LEU A 31 -0.90 15.63 -3.94
N TRP A 32 -0.82 15.69 -5.27
CA TRP A 32 -1.38 14.71 -6.23
C TRP A 32 -2.92 14.66 -6.20
N PRO A 33 -3.59 14.42 -7.35
CA PRO A 33 -5.05 14.55 -7.44
C PRO A 33 -5.85 13.55 -6.59
N ASN A 34 -5.22 12.55 -5.96
CA ASN A 34 -5.84 11.59 -5.03
C ASN A 34 -4.91 11.33 -3.81
N PRO A 35 -5.43 11.17 -2.58
CA PRO A 35 -4.63 10.70 -1.44
C PRO A 35 -4.11 9.27 -1.72
N GLU A 36 -2.94 8.93 -1.21
CA GLU A 36 -2.46 7.54 -1.24
C GLU A 36 -3.41 6.65 -0.43
N VAL A 37 -4.07 5.69 -1.09
CA VAL A 37 -4.93 4.68 -0.44
C VAL A 37 -4.13 3.39 -0.24
N LEU A 38 -4.17 2.83 0.97
CA LEU A 38 -3.58 1.52 1.22
C LEU A 38 -4.49 0.45 0.60
N ILE A 39 -4.00 -0.27 -0.41
CA ILE A 39 -4.75 -1.36 -1.04
C ILE A 39 -4.29 -2.73 -0.53
N PHE A 40 -3.02 -2.87 -0.17
CA PHE A 40 -2.43 -4.15 0.25
C PHE A 40 -1.30 -3.94 1.26
N ARG A 41 -1.23 -4.80 2.28
CA ARG A 41 -0.09 -4.93 3.20
C ARG A 41 0.15 -6.40 3.51
N LEU A 42 1.43 -6.78 3.53
CA LEU A 42 1.91 -8.03 4.09
C LEU A 42 3.04 -7.76 5.08
N ASP A 43 2.80 -8.14 6.33
CA ASP A 43 3.82 -8.40 7.34
C ASP A 43 3.71 -9.89 7.72
N SER A 44 4.83 -10.61 7.59
CA SER A 44 4.98 -12.03 7.88
C SER A 44 5.96 -12.30 9.03
N SER A 45 6.30 -11.27 9.82
CA SER A 45 7.18 -11.39 10.98
C SER A 45 6.64 -12.32 12.07
N ASP A 46 5.33 -12.56 12.08
CA ASP A 46 4.64 -13.52 12.96
C ASP A 46 4.70 -14.97 12.46
N GLY A 47 5.42 -15.24 11.37
CA GLY A 47 5.53 -16.58 10.77
C GLY A 47 4.32 -17.02 9.95
N THR A 48 3.30 -16.16 9.79
CA THR A 48 2.14 -16.44 8.96
C THR A 48 2.31 -15.85 7.56
N PHE A 49 1.83 -16.56 6.55
CA PHE A 49 1.87 -16.11 5.14
C PHE A 49 0.49 -15.67 4.67
N TRP A 50 0.43 -15.10 3.46
CA TRP A 50 -0.85 -14.72 2.86
C TRP A 50 -1.72 -15.97 2.59
N PRO A 51 -3.02 -15.96 2.94
CA PRO A 51 -3.91 -17.08 2.65
C PRO A 51 -4.16 -17.24 1.14
N ARG A 52 -4.24 -18.49 0.66
CA ARG A 52 -4.43 -18.77 -0.77
C ARG A 52 -5.75 -18.19 -1.29
N ASP A 53 -5.70 -17.61 -2.48
CA ASP A 53 -6.86 -17.06 -3.21
C ASP A 53 -7.72 -16.03 -2.45
N VAL A 54 -7.18 -15.41 -1.40
CA VAL A 54 -7.86 -14.33 -0.67
C VAL A 54 -7.45 -12.98 -1.23
N VAL A 55 -8.39 -12.30 -1.88
CA VAL A 55 -8.17 -10.95 -2.45
C VAL A 55 -8.57 -9.82 -1.49
N SER A 56 -9.31 -10.14 -0.43
CA SER A 56 -9.86 -9.19 0.54
C SER A 56 -9.65 -9.71 1.95
N LEU A 57 -9.04 -8.90 2.82
CA LEU A 57 -8.70 -9.33 4.18
C LEU A 57 -8.55 -8.13 5.12
N ASN A 58 -9.14 -8.22 6.32
CA ASN A 58 -9.04 -7.20 7.37
C ASN A 58 -9.44 -5.78 6.90
N LYS A 59 -10.45 -5.65 6.01
CA LYS A 59 -10.88 -4.38 5.41
C LYS A 59 -11.18 -3.28 6.43
N ASP A 60 -11.79 -3.65 7.56
CA ASP A 60 -12.15 -2.73 8.65
C ASP A 60 -10.97 -2.43 9.61
N HIS A 61 -9.81 -3.06 9.37
CA HIS A 61 -8.63 -2.99 10.23
C HIS A 61 -7.35 -2.69 9.42
N PRO A 62 -7.21 -1.49 8.84
CA PRO A 62 -6.06 -1.09 8.01
C PRO A 62 -4.72 -1.04 8.75
N ALA A 63 -4.70 -1.27 10.06
CA ALA A 63 -3.49 -1.42 10.87
C ALA A 63 -3.04 -2.89 11.00
N ALA A 64 -3.83 -3.85 10.53
CA ALA A 64 -3.47 -5.27 10.60
C ALA A 64 -2.19 -5.57 9.80
N ASN A 65 -1.45 -6.58 10.25
CA ASN A 65 -0.23 -7.07 9.60
C ASN A 65 -0.51 -7.53 8.16
N LYS A 66 -1.67 -8.14 7.93
CA LYS A 66 -2.18 -8.50 6.61
C LYS A 66 -3.42 -7.69 6.32
N TYR A 67 -3.45 -7.00 5.20
CA TYR A 67 -4.58 -6.17 4.81
C TYR A 67 -4.72 -6.21 3.29
N SER A 68 -5.94 -6.32 2.78
CA SER A 68 -6.22 -6.18 1.36
C SER A 68 -7.65 -5.70 1.10
N ILE A 69 -7.77 -4.77 0.16
CA ILE A 69 -9.02 -4.34 -0.49
C ILE A 69 -8.88 -4.44 -2.01
N LEU A 70 -8.13 -5.43 -2.52
CA LEU A 70 -7.91 -5.61 -3.96
C LEU A 70 -9.20 -5.86 -4.75
N ASP A 71 -10.26 -6.35 -4.11
CA ASP A 71 -11.59 -6.49 -4.72
C ASP A 71 -12.30 -5.15 -4.97
N GLU A 72 -11.77 -4.05 -4.43
CA GLU A 72 -12.26 -2.67 -4.64
C GLU A 72 -11.34 -1.88 -5.60
N MET A 73 -10.33 -2.53 -6.21
CA MET A 73 -9.28 -1.88 -6.99
C MET A 73 -9.83 -0.95 -8.07
N ASN A 74 -10.86 -1.38 -8.81
CA ASN A 74 -11.46 -0.61 -9.90
C ASN A 74 -12.01 0.78 -9.47
N GLU A 75 -12.34 0.99 -8.19
CA GLU A 75 -12.76 2.30 -7.68
C GLU A 75 -11.63 3.33 -7.66
N TYR A 76 -10.37 2.87 -7.70
CA TYR A 76 -9.17 3.69 -7.59
C TYR A 76 -8.49 3.95 -8.93
N ARG A 77 -9.14 3.58 -10.04
CA ARG A 77 -8.67 3.91 -11.38
C ARG A 77 -8.77 5.42 -11.60
N ALA A 78 -7.67 6.03 -12.01
CA ALA A 78 -7.63 7.46 -12.29
C ALA A 78 -8.33 7.79 -13.63
N ASN A 79 -8.63 9.07 -13.83
CA ASN A 79 -9.31 9.58 -15.03
C ASN A 79 -8.53 9.36 -16.34
N ASP A 80 -7.23 9.09 -16.25
CA ASP A 80 -6.39 8.72 -17.41
C ASP A 80 -6.57 7.25 -17.81
N GLY A 81 -7.38 6.48 -17.08
CA GLY A 81 -7.61 5.05 -17.31
C GLY A 81 -6.61 4.14 -16.62
N HIS A 82 -5.62 4.69 -15.90
CA HIS A 82 -4.57 3.93 -15.23
C HIS A 82 -4.78 3.81 -13.73
N PHE A 83 -4.19 2.77 -13.16
CA PHE A 83 -3.84 2.74 -11.75
C PHE A 83 -2.44 3.33 -11.56
N HIS A 84 -2.28 4.15 -10.53
CA HIS A 84 -0.99 4.74 -10.14
C HIS A 84 -0.55 4.11 -8.82
N PHE A 85 0.44 3.24 -8.89
CA PHE A 85 0.87 2.43 -7.76
C PHE A 85 2.12 2.96 -7.08
N LYS A 86 2.22 2.64 -5.79
CA LYS A 86 3.40 2.80 -4.96
C LYS A 86 3.59 1.55 -4.12
N LEU A 87 4.73 0.88 -4.23
CA LEU A 87 5.08 -0.31 -3.47
C LEU A 87 6.37 -0.06 -2.68
N CYS A 88 6.26 0.01 -1.36
CA CYS A 88 7.38 0.29 -0.47
C CYS A 88 7.82 -0.95 0.30
N TYR A 89 9.13 -1.16 0.39
CA TYR A 89 9.73 -2.19 1.24
C TYR A 89 10.31 -1.54 2.51
N PRO A 90 9.67 -1.68 3.69
CA PRO A 90 10.09 -0.99 4.90
C PRO A 90 11.53 -1.33 5.35
N GLY A 91 12.06 -2.49 4.95
CA GLY A 91 13.40 -2.93 5.29
C GLY A 91 14.53 -2.34 4.45
N LEU A 92 14.25 -1.55 3.39
CA LEU A 92 15.28 -0.90 2.57
C LEU A 92 15.50 0.55 3.03
N THR A 93 16.76 0.98 3.20
CA THR A 93 17.11 2.37 3.55
C THR A 93 17.19 3.26 2.31
N ASN A 94 16.51 4.41 2.34
CA ASN A 94 16.39 5.44 1.29
C ASN A 94 15.76 4.95 -0.05
N ASN A 95 14.75 5.68 -0.54
CA ASN A 95 14.07 5.43 -1.82
C ASN A 95 13.52 3.99 -2.01
N SER A 96 12.96 3.42 -0.94
CA SER A 96 12.52 2.02 -0.86
C SER A 96 11.23 1.67 -1.61
N CYS A 97 10.70 2.61 -2.38
CA CYS A 97 9.41 2.48 -3.03
C CYS A 97 9.53 2.47 -4.54
N TYR A 98 8.93 1.48 -5.19
CA TYR A 98 8.60 1.57 -6.61
C TYR A 98 7.40 2.48 -6.80
N ARG A 99 7.41 3.29 -7.86
CA ARG A 99 6.22 3.95 -8.40
C ARG A 99 6.11 3.65 -9.89
N TRP A 100 4.92 3.27 -10.31
CA TRP A 100 4.61 2.99 -11.71
C TRP A 100 3.11 3.18 -11.95
N SER A 101 2.71 3.11 -13.21
CA SER A 101 1.31 3.02 -13.59
C SER A 101 1.07 1.85 -14.55
N GLN A 102 -0.15 1.33 -14.58
CA GLN A 102 -0.61 0.32 -15.52
C GLN A 102 -2.12 0.47 -15.79
N SER A 103 -2.59 0.06 -16.96
CA SER A 103 -4.00 0.21 -17.36
C SER A 103 -4.87 -1.00 -17.00
N GLU A 104 -4.30 -2.12 -16.56
CA GLU A 104 -5.05 -3.33 -16.22
C GLU A 104 -5.10 -3.55 -14.71
N ASP A 105 -6.26 -4.03 -14.23
CA ASP A 105 -6.43 -4.43 -12.83
C ASP A 105 -5.58 -5.69 -12.59
N PRO A 106 -4.66 -5.70 -11.61
CA PRO A 106 -3.86 -6.87 -11.29
C PRO A 106 -4.68 -8.15 -11.10
N LEU A 107 -5.93 -8.08 -10.63
CA LEU A 107 -6.78 -9.26 -10.47
C LEU A 107 -7.32 -9.83 -11.78
N GLU A 108 -7.31 -9.05 -12.86
CA GLU A 108 -7.79 -9.44 -14.20
C GLU A 108 -6.65 -10.01 -15.07
N ILE A 109 -5.40 -9.89 -14.63
CA ILE A 109 -4.21 -10.38 -15.34
C ILE A 109 -3.72 -11.64 -14.63
N THR A 110 -3.91 -12.81 -15.24
CA THR A 110 -3.47 -14.08 -14.65
C THR A 110 -2.19 -14.61 -15.29
N GLY A 111 -1.24 -15.02 -14.45
CA GLY A 111 0.04 -15.60 -14.88
C GLY A 111 1.15 -14.56 -15.03
N GLN A 112 2.34 -14.99 -15.47
CA GLN A 112 3.52 -14.11 -15.65
C GLN A 112 3.39 -13.25 -16.93
N VAL A 113 2.32 -12.47 -17.00
CA VAL A 113 2.03 -11.57 -18.11
C VAL A 113 2.19 -10.13 -17.62
N HIS A 114 2.94 -9.34 -18.38
CA HIS A 114 3.10 -7.93 -18.06
C HIS A 114 1.80 -7.17 -18.32
N PRO A 115 1.37 -6.30 -17.40
CA PRO A 115 0.19 -5.47 -17.61
C PRO A 115 0.38 -4.52 -18.78
N LYS A 116 -0.71 -4.23 -19.49
CA LYS A 116 -0.75 -3.21 -20.53
C LYS A 116 -0.43 -1.83 -19.97
N ASP A 117 0.15 -1.01 -20.85
CA ASP A 117 0.53 0.37 -20.61
C ASP A 117 1.35 0.57 -19.32
N PHE A 118 2.17 -0.43 -18.99
CA PHE A 118 3.13 -0.34 -17.89
C PHE A 118 4.08 0.84 -18.13
N ASN A 119 4.18 1.71 -17.13
CA ASN A 119 5.02 2.89 -17.18
C ASN A 119 5.73 3.07 -15.84
N TYR A 120 7.00 2.71 -15.82
CA TYR A 120 7.89 2.91 -14.67
C TYR A 120 8.14 4.40 -14.43
N LYS A 121 8.06 4.84 -13.16
CA LYS A 121 8.37 6.22 -12.77
C LYS A 121 9.65 6.29 -11.96
N GLU A 122 9.74 5.49 -10.91
CA GLU A 122 10.87 5.48 -9.99
C GLU A 122 10.89 4.18 -9.17
N GLY A 123 12.01 3.93 -8.50
CA GLY A 123 12.21 2.72 -7.74
C GLY A 123 13.58 2.66 -7.07
N PRO A 124 13.75 1.77 -6.09
CA PRO A 124 15.02 1.56 -5.40
C PRO A 124 16.12 1.00 -6.31
N PHE A 125 15.75 0.35 -7.42
CA PHE A 125 16.68 -0.31 -8.34
C PHE A 125 16.48 0.21 -9.78
N PRO A 126 16.87 1.46 -10.07
CA PRO A 126 16.56 2.11 -11.36
C PRO A 126 17.26 1.50 -12.58
N GLN A 127 18.33 0.71 -12.38
CA GLN A 127 18.99 -0.05 -13.48
C GLN A 127 18.46 -1.48 -13.61
N ASP A 128 17.56 -1.91 -12.72
CA ASP A 128 16.95 -3.23 -12.78
C ASP A 128 15.62 -3.15 -13.55
N HIS A 129 15.64 -3.56 -14.81
CA HIS A 129 14.47 -3.55 -15.67
C HIS A 129 13.51 -4.73 -15.46
N ARG A 130 13.71 -5.55 -14.41
CA ARG A 130 12.88 -6.74 -14.14
C ARG A 130 11.51 -6.42 -13.56
N PHE A 131 11.35 -5.30 -12.86
CA PHE A 131 10.04 -4.90 -12.35
C PHE A 131 9.15 -4.38 -13.49
N LYS A 132 8.00 -5.05 -13.70
CA LYS A 132 7.08 -4.79 -14.82
C LYS A 132 5.64 -4.55 -14.39
N GLY A 133 5.41 -4.20 -13.12
CA GLY A 133 4.08 -3.96 -12.56
C GLY A 133 3.56 -5.16 -11.79
N LEU A 134 2.25 -5.18 -11.52
CA LEU A 134 1.60 -6.24 -10.74
C LEU A 134 0.59 -7.01 -11.59
N SER A 135 0.62 -8.32 -11.40
CA SER A 135 -0.33 -9.29 -11.95
C SER A 135 -0.78 -10.28 -10.87
N ARG A 136 -1.92 -10.92 -11.07
CA ARG A 136 -2.37 -12.02 -10.21
C ARG A 136 -1.55 -13.25 -10.55
N SER A 137 -0.88 -13.79 -9.53
CA SER A 137 -0.17 -15.06 -9.70
C SER A 137 -1.14 -16.22 -9.90
N THR A 138 -0.61 -17.40 -10.22
CA THR A 138 -1.43 -18.61 -10.28
C THR A 138 -1.90 -19.01 -8.86
N PRO A 139 -3.05 -19.70 -8.72
CA PRO A 139 -3.61 -20.11 -7.42
C PRO A 139 -2.67 -20.97 -6.53
N SER A 140 -1.61 -21.54 -7.11
CA SER A 140 -0.58 -22.32 -6.41
C SER A 140 0.54 -21.48 -5.78
N SER A 141 0.55 -20.16 -5.99
CA SER A 141 1.67 -19.25 -5.70
C SER A 141 1.26 -18.09 -4.76
N SER A 142 2.06 -17.02 -4.69
CA SER A 142 1.72 -15.77 -3.99
C SER A 142 0.46 -15.11 -4.58
N LEU A 143 -0.22 -14.22 -3.87
CA LEU A 143 -1.42 -13.56 -4.42
C LEU A 143 -1.11 -12.72 -5.68
N LEU A 144 -0.03 -11.94 -5.61
CA LEU A 144 0.43 -11.04 -6.67
C LEU A 144 1.90 -11.37 -7.01
N ASP A 145 2.26 -11.19 -8.28
CA ASP A 145 3.63 -11.31 -8.84
C ASP A 145 3.87 -10.17 -9.84
#